data_AF-A0A8J3LLI7-F1
#
_entry.id   AF-A0A8J3LLI7-F1
#
_cell.length_a   1.000
_cell.length_b   1.000
_cell.length_c   1.000
_cell.angle_alpha   90.00
_cell.angle_beta   90.00
_cell.angle_gamma   90.00
#
_symmetry.space_group_name_H-M   'P 1'
#
loop_
_entity.id
_entity.type
_entity.pdbx_description
1 polymer ?
#
loop_
_entity_poly.entity_id
_entity_poly.type
_entity_poly.pdbx_seq_one_letter_code
_entity_poly.pdbx_strand_id
1 'polypeptide(L)'
;MFENLGTPEFIALLLLALLIFGERLPKVISDGMRMLRGLRAMATNATGDLSKELGTDIKLEDLNPKAFVRKHLLSEEDEAALRKPLTGIYDDLRGELNTATKLAAETKANVNAMATATPSSSSTPAAPIAARFDDAT
;
A
#
# COMPACT_ATOMS: atom_id res chain seq x y z
N MET A 1 -1.45 2.37 -2.91
CA MET A 1 -2.42 1.25 -2.93
C MET A 1 -3.73 1.59 -2.23
N PHE A 2 -3.72 2.29 -1.09
CA PHE A 2 -4.94 2.75 -0.39
C PHE A 2 -5.71 3.89 -1.10
N GLU A 3 -5.13 4.54 -2.10
CA GLU A 3 -5.78 5.58 -2.90
C GLU A 3 -6.90 5.06 -3.81
N ASN A 4 -6.99 3.74 -4.01
CA ASN A 4 -8.08 3.07 -4.73
C ASN A 4 -9.19 2.56 -3.80
N LEU A 5 -9.26 3.02 -2.55
CA LEU A 5 -10.35 2.65 -1.64
C LEU A 5 -11.63 3.43 -2.01
N GLY A 6 -12.47 2.82 -2.83
CA GLY A 6 -13.81 3.29 -3.11
C GLY A 6 -14.83 2.81 -2.07
N THR A 7 -16.07 3.27 -2.24
CA THR A 7 -17.23 2.78 -1.49
C THR A 7 -17.34 1.25 -1.48
N PRO A 8 -17.19 0.51 -2.60
CA PRO A 8 -17.35 -0.94 -2.57
C PRO A 8 -16.27 -1.66 -1.77
N GLU A 9 -15.01 -1.22 -1.85
CA GLU A 9 -13.92 -1.78 -1.05
C GLU A 9 -14.14 -1.53 0.44
N PHE A 10 -14.67 -0.36 0.81
CA PHE A 10 -15.01 -0.05 2.20
C PHE A 10 -16.08 -1.01 2.76
N ILE A 11 -17.11 -1.33 1.96
CA ILE A 11 -18.13 -2.31 2.34
C ILE A 11 -17.51 -3.70 2.48
N ALA A 12 -16.63 -4.11 1.55
CA ALA A 12 -15.94 -5.39 1.64
C ALA A 12 -15.08 -5.50 2.91
N LEU A 13 -14.37 -4.44 3.28
CA LEU A 13 -13.59 -4.38 4.53
C LEU A 13 -14.48 -4.39 5.77
N LEU A 14 -15.63 -3.72 5.73
CA LEU A 14 -16.61 -3.75 6.83
C LEU A 14 -17.12 -5.17 7.05
N LEU A 15 -17.48 -5.88 5.98
CA LEU A 15 -17.92 -7.27 6.04
C LEU A 15 -16.80 -8.19 6.56
N LEU A 16 -15.56 -8.00 6.10
CA LEU A 16 -14.40 -8.75 6.60
C LEU A 16 -14.15 -8.50 8.09
N ALA A 17 -14.25 -7.25 8.53
CA ALA A 17 -14.12 -6.91 9.94
C ALA A 17 -15.24 -7.56 10.77
N LEU A 18 -16.48 -7.57 10.26
CA LEU A 18 -17.59 -8.25 10.91
C LEU A 18 -17.37 -9.77 10.95
N LEU A 19 -16.74 -10.38 9.94
CA LEU A 19 -16.41 -11.81 9.93
C LEU A 19 -15.33 -12.15 10.98
N ILE A 20 -14.31 -11.32 11.11
CA ILE A 20 -13.18 -11.56 12.03
C ILE A 20 -13.58 -11.28 13.49
N PHE A 21 -14.23 -10.13 13.72
CA PHE A 21 -14.54 -9.64 15.07
C PHE A 21 -15.96 -9.95 15.52
N GLY A 22 -16.90 -10.15 14.59
CA GLY A 22 -18.31 -10.40 14.88
C GLY A 22 -18.92 -9.30 15.75
N GLU A 23 -19.62 -9.74 16.78
CA GLU A 23 -20.31 -8.88 17.76
C GLU A 23 -19.35 -8.08 18.65
N ARG A 24 -18.05 -8.39 18.63
CA ARG A 24 -17.04 -7.68 19.42
C ARG A 24 -16.53 -6.42 18.74
N LEU A 25 -16.86 -6.19 17.48
CA LEU A 25 -16.39 -5.04 16.71
C LEU A 25 -16.68 -3.69 17.40
N PRO A 26 -17.90 -3.44 17.96
CA PRO A 26 -18.16 -2.21 18.71
C PRO A 26 -17.28 -2.07 19.96
N LYS A 27 -17.00 -3.19 20.63
CA LYS A 27 -16.13 -3.22 21.81
C LYS A 27 -14.69 -2.88 21.44
N VAL A 28 -14.15 -3.49 20.38
CA VAL A 28 -12.80 -3.21 19.87
C VAL A 28 -12.64 -1.74 19.46
N ILE A 29 -13.64 -1.18 18.76
CA ILE A 29 -13.65 0.25 18.44
C ILE A 29 -13.64 1.08 19.72
N SER A 30 -14.49 0.76 20.70
CA SER A 30 -14.56 1.51 21.95
C SER A 30 -13.25 1.48 22.74
N ASP A 31 -12.57 0.34 22.77
CA ASP A 31 -11.29 0.17 23.45
C ASP A 31 -10.17 0.93 22.71
N GLY A 32 -10.14 0.85 21.38
CA GLY A 32 -9.22 1.65 20.56
C GLY A 32 -9.43 3.15 20.71
N MET A 33 -10.68 3.60 20.78
CA MET A 33 -11.02 5.02 21.01
C MET A 33 -10.63 5.50 22.40
N ARG A 34 -10.80 4.66 23.43
CA ARG A 34 -10.34 4.95 24.80
C ARG A 34 -8.81 5.06 24.85
N MET A 35 -8.11 4.13 24.19
CA MET A 35 -6.66 4.16 24.07
C MET A 35 -6.19 5.44 23.35
N LEU A 36 -6.78 5.78 22.20
CA LEU A 36 -6.46 7.01 21.46
C LEU A 36 -6.68 8.27 22.29
N ARG A 37 -7.79 8.32 23.05
CA ARG A 37 -8.10 9.45 23.94
C ARG A 37 -7.12 9.56 25.10
N GLY A 38 -6.70 8.41 25.65
CA GLY A 38 -5.65 8.33 26.66
C GLY A 38 -4.29 8.82 26.14
N LEU A 39 -3.89 8.38 24.94
CA LEU A 39 -2.67 8.85 24.27
C LEU A 39 -2.72 10.35 24.01
N ARG A 40 -3.86 10.88 23.55
CA ARG A 40 -4.02 12.34 23.34
C ARG A 40 -3.90 13.12 24.65
N ALA A 41 -4.55 12.66 25.71
CA ALA A 41 -4.46 13.29 27.02
C ALA A 41 -3.02 13.24 27.57
N MET A 42 -2.34 12.11 27.46
CA MET A 42 -0.94 11.94 27.87
C MET A 42 -0.01 12.86 27.07
N ALA A 43 -0.19 12.97 25.75
CA ALA A 43 0.58 13.89 24.92
C ALA A 43 0.34 15.35 25.34
N THR A 44 -0.91 15.76 25.55
CA THR A 44 -1.25 17.12 25.99
C THR A 44 -0.69 17.45 27.38
N ASN A 45 -0.79 16.54 28.34
CA ASN A 45 -0.26 16.74 29.69
C ASN A 45 1.27 16.81 29.70
N ALA A 46 1.94 15.87 29.02
CA ALA A 46 3.40 15.86 28.93
C ALA A 46 3.94 17.11 28.22
N THR A 47 3.26 17.62 27.17
CA THR A 47 3.64 18.91 26.57
C THR A 47 3.40 20.09 27.51
N GLY A 48 2.31 20.07 28.29
CA GLY A 48 2.01 21.11 29.28
C GLY A 48 3.05 21.19 30.41
N ASP A 49 3.49 20.03 30.92
CA ASP A 49 4.51 19.94 31.96
C ASP A 49 5.88 20.38 31.42
N LEU A 50 6.22 19.95 30.19
CA LEU A 50 7.46 20.33 29.52
C LEU A 50 7.51 21.83 29.18
N SER A 51 6.39 22.45 28.78
CA SER A 51 6.31 23.90 28.55
C SER A 51 6.40 24.72 29.85
N LYS A 52 5.87 24.20 30.97
CA LYS A 52 5.98 24.87 32.27
C LYS A 52 7.40 24.89 32.80
N GLU A 53 8.15 23.80 32.59
CA GLU A 53 9.52 23.67 33.11
C GLU A 53 10.58 24.29 32.19
N LEU A 54 10.33 24.37 30.87
CA LEU A 54 11.28 24.96 29.90
C LEU A 54 11.02 26.42 29.53
N GLY A 55 9.98 27.06 30.09
CA GLY A 55 9.74 28.52 29.95
C GLY A 55 9.51 29.01 28.51
N THR A 56 9.31 28.10 27.56
CA THR A 56 9.05 28.39 26.15
C THR A 56 7.71 27.79 25.76
N ASP A 57 6.84 28.67 25.25
CA ASP A 57 5.43 28.41 24.96
C ASP A 57 5.29 27.57 23.69
N ILE A 58 5.28 26.24 23.83
CA ILE A 58 4.95 25.31 22.74
C ILE A 58 3.43 25.26 22.63
N LYS A 59 2.85 26.22 21.91
CA LYS A 59 1.41 26.23 21.61
C LYS A 59 1.05 25.04 20.71
N LEU A 60 0.17 24.18 21.23
CA LEU A 60 -0.32 22.96 20.59
C LEU A 60 -1.12 23.17 19.28
N GLU A 61 -1.32 24.41 18.84
CA GLU A 61 -2.00 24.76 17.58
C GLU A 61 -1.04 24.72 16.36
N ASP A 62 0.28 24.68 16.57
CA ASP A 62 1.31 24.56 15.50
C ASP A 62 2.02 23.20 15.51
N LEU A 63 1.35 22.15 16.01
CA LEU A 63 1.80 20.75 15.99
C LEU A 63 1.10 19.93 14.91
N ASN A 64 1.13 20.43 13.67
CA ASN A 64 1.23 19.51 12.55
C ASN A 64 2.57 18.77 12.72
N PRO A 65 2.64 17.42 12.57
CA PRO A 65 3.91 16.70 12.67
C PRO A 65 4.96 17.23 11.68
N LYS A 66 4.49 17.89 10.61
CA LYS A 66 5.32 18.61 9.63
C LYS A 66 5.84 19.99 10.07
N ALA A 67 5.24 20.64 11.05
CA ALA A 67 5.63 21.97 11.55
C ALA A 67 6.52 21.87 12.79
N PHE A 68 6.26 20.91 13.69
CA PHE A 68 7.07 20.66 14.90
C PHE A 68 8.47 20.11 14.57
N VAL A 69 8.58 19.15 13.66
CA VAL A 69 9.86 18.68 13.08
C VAL A 69 10.61 19.85 12.43
N ARG A 70 9.88 20.79 11.84
CA ARG A 70 10.44 21.97 11.16
C ARG A 70 10.94 23.06 12.10
N LYS A 71 10.54 23.07 13.36
CA LYS A 71 10.95 24.07 14.36
C LYS A 71 11.91 23.54 15.41
N HIS A 72 11.93 22.22 15.68
CA HIS A 72 12.79 21.62 16.70
C HIS A 72 13.73 20.51 16.21
N LEU A 73 13.56 20.00 14.98
CA LEU A 73 14.58 19.15 14.31
C LEU A 73 15.29 19.88 13.15
N LEU A 74 15.04 21.18 12.99
CA LEU A 74 15.48 21.99 11.85
C LEU A 74 16.29 23.22 12.30
N SER A 75 17.06 23.11 13.39
CA SER A 75 18.20 24.02 13.57
C SER A 75 19.24 23.66 12.50
N GLU A 76 19.11 24.33 11.35
CA GLU A 76 19.98 24.63 10.19
C GLU A 76 21.13 23.68 9.76
N GLU A 77 21.65 22.81 10.62
CA GLU A 77 22.86 22.00 10.38
C GLU A 77 22.53 20.58 9.89
N ASP A 78 21.42 19.99 10.34
CA ASP A 78 21.02 18.61 10.00
C ASP A 78 20.06 18.50 8.78
N GLU A 79 19.46 19.62 8.34
CA GLU A 79 18.50 19.65 7.22
C GLU A 79 19.16 19.29 5.88
N ALA A 80 20.41 19.70 5.65
CA ALA A 80 21.14 19.38 4.42
C ALA A 80 21.64 17.93 4.40
N ALA A 81 21.99 17.38 5.57
CA ALA A 81 22.50 16.02 5.72
C ALA A 81 21.39 14.97 5.57
N LEU A 82 20.17 15.27 6.04
CA LEU A 82 19.02 14.34 5.96
C LEU A 82 18.19 14.52 4.69
N ARG A 83 18.13 15.72 4.08
CA ARG A 83 17.39 15.90 2.81
C ARG A 83 18.03 15.17 1.64
N LYS A 84 19.36 15.25 1.48
CA LYS A 84 20.08 14.59 0.39
C LYS A 84 19.78 13.08 0.27
N PRO A 85 19.87 12.28 1.34
CA PRO A 85 19.58 10.85 1.26
C PRO A 85 18.09 10.58 1.04
N LEU A 86 17.20 11.36 1.67
CA LEU A 86 15.75 11.14 1.51
C LEU A 86 15.25 11.49 0.10
N THR A 87 15.76 12.56 -0.51
CA THR A 87 15.43 12.90 -1.90
C THR A 87 16.03 11.89 -2.87
N GLY A 88 17.27 11.42 -2.62
CA GLY A 88 17.89 10.37 -3.44
C GLY A 88 17.10 9.07 -3.44
N ILE A 89 16.71 8.59 -2.26
CA ILE A 89 15.90 7.36 -2.13
C ILE A 89 14.55 7.53 -2.83
N TYR A 90 13.91 8.69 -2.73
CA TYR A 90 12.63 8.95 -3.39
C TYR A 90 12.77 8.96 -4.92
N ASP A 91 13.79 9.61 -5.45
CA ASP A 91 14.03 9.70 -6.88
C ASP A 91 14.43 8.33 -7.47
N ASP A 92 15.22 7.53 -6.75
CA ASP A 92 15.56 6.15 -7.14
C ASP A 92 14.32 5.26 -7.20
N LEU A 93 13.48 5.29 -6.16
CA LEU A 93 12.23 4.53 -6.13
C LEU A 93 11.28 4.96 -7.26
N ARG A 94 11.23 6.26 -7.57
CA ARG A 94 10.41 6.78 -8.68
C ARG A 94 10.98 6.35 -10.03
N GLY A 95 12.30 6.27 -10.16
CA GLY A 95 12.99 5.73 -11.33
C GLY A 95 12.63 4.25 -11.57
N GLU A 96 12.74 3.41 -10.55
CA GLU A 96 12.42 1.99 -10.61
C GLU A 96 10.95 1.72 -10.93
N LEU A 97 10.03 2.52 -10.38
CA LEU A 97 8.61 2.39 -10.69
C LEU A 97 8.31 2.73 -12.15
N ASN A 98 8.96 3.75 -12.70
CA ASN A 98 8.78 4.12 -14.11
C ASN A 98 9.34 3.07 -15.06
N THR A 99 10.48 2.46 -14.74
CA THR A 99 11.06 1.37 -15.55
C THR A 99 10.21 0.10 -15.45
N ALA A 100 9.77 -0.28 -14.24
CA ALA A 100 8.86 -1.39 -14.04
C ALA A 100 7.52 -1.19 -14.77
N THR A 101 6.98 0.03 -14.75
CA THR A 101 5.74 0.37 -15.47
C THR A 101 5.92 0.26 -16.99
N LYS A 102 7.05 0.75 -17.52
CA LYS A 102 7.38 0.62 -18.95
C LYS A 102 7.58 -0.83 -19.36
N LEU A 103 8.33 -1.61 -18.58
CA LEU A 103 8.54 -3.03 -18.81
C LEU A 103 7.21 -3.80 -18.75
N ALA A 104 6.34 -3.49 -17.79
CA ALA A 104 5.01 -4.08 -17.69
C ALA A 104 4.13 -3.71 -18.90
N ALA A 105 4.20 -2.47 -19.39
CA ALA A 105 3.48 -2.03 -20.58
C ALA A 105 3.99 -2.74 -21.85
N GLU A 106 5.31 -2.88 -22.02
CA GLU A 106 5.95 -3.60 -23.12
C GLU A 106 5.64 -5.10 -23.07
N THR A 107 5.70 -5.71 -21.89
CA THR A 107 5.35 -7.12 -21.69
C THR A 107 3.88 -7.35 -22.01
N LYS A 108 2.98 -6.45 -21.57
CA LYS A 108 1.56 -6.52 -21.89
C LYS A 108 1.30 -6.36 -23.39
N ALA A 109 2.02 -5.46 -24.06
CA ALA A 109 1.94 -5.30 -25.51
C ALA A 109 2.46 -6.53 -26.27
N ASN A 110 3.57 -7.11 -25.83
CA ASN A 110 4.18 -8.30 -26.43
C ASN A 110 3.33 -9.56 -26.19
N VAL A 111 2.74 -9.71 -25.01
CA VAL A 111 1.78 -10.79 -24.69
C VAL A 111 0.51 -10.65 -25.53
N ASN A 112 0.01 -9.43 -25.76
CA ASN A 112 -1.16 -9.20 -26.61
C ASN A 112 -0.85 -9.46 -28.10
N ALA A 113 0.37 -9.12 -28.55
CA ALA A 113 0.86 -9.47 -29.89
C ALA A 113 1.02 -10.98 -30.06
N MET A 114 1.48 -11.69 -29.03
CA MET A 114 1.60 -13.15 -29.01
C MET A 114 0.23 -13.86 -28.93
N ALA A 115 -0.77 -13.26 -28.29
CA ALA A 115 -2.16 -13.74 -28.31
C ALA A 115 -2.84 -13.54 -29.69
N THR A 116 -2.30 -12.65 -30.53
CA THR A 116 -2.79 -12.39 -31.90
C THR A 116 -2.01 -13.19 -32.95
N ALA A 117 -0.83 -13.72 -32.61
CA ALA A 117 -0.07 -14.65 -33.44
C ALA A 117 -0.50 -16.10 -33.13
N THR A 118 -1.60 -16.52 -33.75
CA THR A 118 -1.98 -17.94 -33.84
C THR A 118 -0.77 -18.75 -34.34
N PRO A 119 -0.33 -19.83 -33.67
CA PRO A 119 0.63 -20.75 -34.26
C PRO A 119 -0.09 -21.43 -35.42
N SER A 120 0.29 -21.08 -36.65
CA SER A 120 -0.09 -21.82 -37.85
C SER A 120 0.61 -23.18 -37.84
N SER A 121 0.10 -24.11 -37.04
CA SER A 121 0.38 -25.53 -37.15
C SER A 121 -0.92 -26.23 -37.54
N SER A 122 -1.23 -26.22 -38.84
CA SER A 122 -2.20 -27.12 -39.43
C SER A 122 -1.65 -28.55 -39.36
N SER A 123 -1.87 -29.22 -38.23
CA SER A 123 -1.70 -30.67 -38.11
C SER A 123 -2.82 -31.37 -38.88
N THR A 124 -2.42 -32.16 -39.87
CA THR A 124 -3.17 -33.21 -40.55
C THR A 124 -4.15 -33.93 -39.60
N PRO A 125 -5.42 -34.15 -39.97
CA PRO A 125 -6.34 -34.89 -39.11
C PRO A 125 -6.00 -36.38 -39.18
N ALA A 126 -5.54 -36.93 -38.06
CA ALA A 126 -5.41 -38.36 -37.86
C ALA A 126 -6.82 -38.98 -37.80
N ALA A 127 -7.13 -39.83 -38.79
CA ALA A 127 -8.34 -40.64 -38.83
C ALA A 127 -8.32 -41.70 -37.72
N PRO A 128 -9.47 -42.03 -37.10
CA PRO A 128 -9.53 -43.02 -36.04
C PRO A 128 -9.40 -44.43 -36.64
N ILE A 129 -8.37 -45.16 -36.23
CA ILE A 129 -8.23 -46.58 -36.54
C ILE A 129 -9.30 -47.33 -35.72
N ALA A 130 -10.42 -47.64 -36.37
CA ALA A 130 -11.38 -48.60 -35.84
C ALA A 130 -10.74 -50.00 -35.91
N ALA A 131 -10.53 -50.62 -34.76
CA ALA A 131 -10.18 -52.02 -34.65
C ALA A 131 -11.28 -52.86 -35.33
N ARG A 132 -10.96 -53.47 -36.47
CA ARG A 132 -11.75 -54.53 -37.08
C ARG A 132 -11.00 -55.84 -36.88
N PHE A 133 -11.51 -56.64 -35.94
CA PHE A 133 -11.30 -58.08 -35.90
C PHE A 133 -12.32 -58.71 -36.85
N ASP A 134 -11.83 -59.44 -37.85
CA ASP A 134 -12.47 -60.53 -38.61
C ASP A 134 -11.44 -60.98 -39.66
N ASP A 135 -10.81 -62.15 -39.57
CA ASP A 135 -11.29 -63.52 -39.82
C ASP A 135 -10.81 -64.02 -41.20
N ALA A 136 -10.58 -65.34 -41.28
CA ALA A 136 -10.27 -66.19 -42.43
C ALA A 136 -8.79 -66.40 -42.86
N THR A 137 -8.29 -67.56 -42.43
CA THR A 137 -7.74 -68.69 -43.24
C THR A 137 -6.78 -68.37 -44.40
#